data_AF-A0A3S0QG16-F1
#
_entry.id   AF-A0A3S0QG16-F1
#
_cell.length_a   1.000
_cell.length_b   1.000
_cell.length_c   1.000
_cell.angle_alpha   90.00
_cell.angle_beta   90.00
_cell.angle_gamma   90.00
#
_symmetry.space_group_name_H-M   'P 1'
#
loop_
_entity.id
_entity.type
_entity.pdbx_description
1 polymer ?
#
loop_
_entity_poly.entity_id
_entity_poly.type
_entity_poly.pdbx_seq_one_letter_code
_entity_poly.pdbx_strand_id
1 'polypeptide(L)'
;MPTRPIVLDSELGDEMLAGLADSGLIALGWGENGFRNLAMTDGTVRVPEDMEGVKLRTMQVPMHIAYWESIGAAPLPSLSPGFPSLQQGVVDGVENPMSCSTRRA
;
A
#
# COMPACT_ATOMS: atom_id res chain seq x y z
N MET A 1 -3.60 0.17 -21.38
CA MET A 1 -2.84 -0.99 -20.89
C MET A 1 -3.84 -2.01 -20.39
N PRO A 2 -3.85 -3.27 -20.85
CA PRO A 2 -4.77 -4.26 -20.30
C PRO A 2 -4.25 -4.65 -18.90
N THR A 3 -4.95 -4.25 -17.84
CA THR A 3 -4.56 -4.51 -16.44
C THR A 3 -5.07 -5.85 -15.90
N ARG A 4 -5.55 -6.75 -16.75
CA ARG A 4 -6.09 -8.04 -16.29
C ARG A 4 -4.95 -8.85 -15.64
N PRO A 5 -4.97 -9.09 -14.31
CA PRO A 5 -3.88 -9.79 -13.65
C PRO A 5 -4.01 -11.28 -13.97
N ILE A 6 -3.24 -11.73 -14.98
CA ILE A 6 -3.25 -13.11 -15.50
C ILE A 6 -3.01 -14.13 -14.38
N VAL A 7 -2.28 -13.76 -13.33
CA VAL A 7 -2.01 -14.62 -12.16
C VAL A 7 -3.24 -14.75 -11.25
N LEU A 8 -3.97 -13.68 -10.99
CA LEU A 8 -5.13 -13.71 -10.09
C LEU A 8 -6.33 -14.42 -10.73
N ASP A 9 -6.39 -14.46 -12.07
CA ASP A 9 -7.39 -15.20 -12.83
C ASP A 9 -6.94 -16.63 -13.20
N SER A 10 -5.82 -17.10 -12.63
CA SER A 10 -5.29 -18.45 -12.88
C SER A 10 -5.68 -19.44 -11.77
N GLU A 11 -5.35 -20.72 -11.97
CA GLU A 11 -5.54 -21.79 -10.96
C GLU A 11 -4.88 -21.42 -9.60
N LEU A 12 -3.73 -20.73 -9.63
CA LEU A 12 -3.09 -20.23 -8.42
C LEU A 12 -3.95 -19.18 -7.69
N GLY A 13 -4.61 -18.31 -8.46
CA GLY A 13 -5.54 -17.32 -7.92
C GLY A 13 -6.75 -17.98 -7.26
N ASP A 14 -7.27 -19.06 -7.84
CA ASP A 14 -8.36 -19.85 -7.27
C ASP A 14 -7.94 -20.59 -6.00
N GLU A 15 -6.74 -21.18 -5.97
CA GLU A 15 -6.18 -21.80 -4.75
C GLU A 15 -6.02 -20.79 -3.62
N MET A 16 -5.52 -19.58 -3.93
CA MET A 16 -5.41 -18.50 -2.96
C MET A 16 -6.78 -18.06 -2.42
N LEU A 17 -7.83 -18.00 -3.26
CA LEU A 17 -9.20 -17.70 -2.83
C LEU A 17 -9.77 -18.80 -1.93
N ALA A 18 -9.51 -20.07 -2.27
CA ALA A 18 -9.98 -21.21 -1.49
C ALA A 18 -9.38 -21.24 -0.07
N GLY A 19 -8.12 -20.82 0.09
CA GLY A 19 -7.46 -20.73 1.39
C GLY A 19 -8.13 -19.77 2.39
N LEU A 20 -8.95 -18.81 1.94
CA LEU A 20 -9.71 -17.94 2.84
C LEU A 20 -10.79 -18.69 3.64
N ALA A 21 -11.22 -19.87 3.17
CA ALA A 21 -12.21 -20.69 3.87
C ALA A 21 -11.72 -21.14 5.25
N ASP A 22 -10.39 -21.34 5.42
CA ASP A 22 -9.77 -21.69 6.71
C ASP A 22 -9.95 -20.59 7.77
N SER A 23 -10.15 -19.35 7.32
CA SER A 23 -10.46 -18.19 8.17
C SER A 23 -11.97 -17.91 8.28
N GLY A 24 -12.83 -18.81 7.80
CA GLY A 24 -14.29 -18.67 7.82
C GLY A 24 -14.83 -17.66 6.80
N LEU A 25 -14.05 -17.31 5.77
CA LEU A 25 -14.42 -16.35 4.74
C LEU A 25 -14.69 -17.05 3.41
N ILE A 26 -15.79 -16.69 2.76
CA ILE A 26 -16.10 -17.14 1.40
C ILE A 26 -15.69 -16.03 0.44
N ALA A 27 -14.65 -16.29 -0.34
CA ALA A 27 -14.18 -15.34 -1.34
C ALA A 27 -15.03 -15.46 -2.62
N LEU A 28 -15.60 -14.34 -3.06
CA LEU A 28 -16.43 -14.28 -4.28
C LEU A 28 -15.62 -14.03 -5.56
N GLY A 29 -14.37 -13.60 -5.40
CA GLY A 29 -13.47 -13.25 -6.48
C GLY A 29 -12.46 -12.17 -6.06
N TRP A 30 -11.52 -11.87 -6.95
CA TRP A 30 -10.51 -10.83 -6.72
C TRP A 30 -11.05 -9.45 -7.05
N GLY A 31 -10.80 -8.49 -6.16
CA GLY A 31 -10.90 -7.06 -6.45
C GLY A 31 -9.53 -6.48 -6.75
N GLU A 32 -9.47 -5.40 -7.54
CA GLU A 32 -8.23 -4.69 -7.84
C GLU A 32 -8.19 -3.34 -7.11
N ASN A 33 -7.13 -3.11 -6.33
CA ASN A 33 -6.84 -1.79 -5.77
C ASN A 33 -5.86 -0.98 -6.67
N GLY A 34 -4.95 -1.69 -7.35
CA GLY A 34 -3.95 -1.14 -8.25
C GLY A 34 -2.54 -1.09 -7.65
N PHE A 35 -1.55 -0.71 -8.48
CA PHE A 35 -0.18 -0.50 -8.04
C PHE A 35 -0.08 0.65 -7.05
N ARG A 36 0.67 0.45 -5.98
CA ARG A 36 0.86 1.42 -4.90
C ARG A 36 1.98 2.38 -5.30
N ASN A 37 1.74 3.68 -5.12
CA ASN A 37 2.68 4.74 -5.44
C ASN A 37 3.00 5.52 -4.17
N LEU A 38 4.23 6.00 -4.07
CA LEU A 38 4.65 6.89 -3.01
C LEU A 38 4.19 8.33 -3.33
N ALA A 39 3.53 8.97 -2.36
CA ALA A 39 3.18 10.37 -2.41
C ALA A 39 3.75 11.07 -1.18
N MET A 40 4.45 12.18 -1.40
CA MET A 40 5.13 12.96 -0.38
C MET A 40 4.45 14.33 -0.25
N THR A 41 4.49 14.91 0.96
CA THR A 41 4.04 16.29 1.19
C THR A 41 5.04 17.29 0.62
N ASP A 42 6.33 17.01 0.75
CA ASP A 42 7.44 17.79 0.21
C ASP A 42 8.62 16.86 -0.13
N GLY A 43 9.56 17.34 -0.94
CA GLY A 43 10.71 16.57 -1.41
C GLY A 43 10.39 15.63 -2.59
N THR A 44 11.43 15.21 -3.29
CA THR A 44 11.33 14.23 -4.38
C THR A 44 12.16 13.01 -4.02
N VAL A 45 11.51 11.84 -3.98
CA VAL A 45 12.17 10.55 -3.82
C VAL A 45 12.47 9.99 -5.21
N ARG A 46 13.75 9.81 -5.53
CA ARG A 46 14.23 9.25 -6.80
C ARG A 46 14.94 7.92 -6.61
N VAL A 47 15.60 7.75 -5.47
CA VAL A 47 16.35 6.54 -5.12
C VAL A 47 15.94 6.05 -3.72
N PRO A 48 16.11 4.76 -3.40
CA PRO A 48 15.73 4.22 -2.09
C PRO A 48 16.37 4.96 -0.90
N GLU A 49 17.60 5.46 -1.05
CA GLU A 49 18.33 6.19 -0.02
C GLU A 49 17.65 7.50 0.39
N ASP A 50 16.83 8.09 -0.49
CA ASP A 50 16.05 9.30 -0.18
C ASP A 50 14.96 9.03 0.89
N MET A 51 14.72 7.75 1.22
CA MET A 51 13.74 7.34 2.23
C MET A 51 14.31 7.30 3.65
N GLU A 52 15.61 7.54 3.84
CA GLU A 52 16.23 7.48 5.17
C GLU A 52 15.58 8.45 6.16
N GLY A 53 14.98 7.90 7.22
CA GLY A 53 14.31 8.67 8.27
C GLY A 53 12.93 9.24 7.89
N VAL A 54 12.44 9.00 6.67
CA VAL A 54 11.13 9.48 6.21
C VAL A 54 10.00 8.83 7.00
N LYS A 55 9.14 9.63 7.61
CA LYS A 55 7.97 9.14 8.35
C LYS A 55 6.85 8.82 7.36
N LEU A 56 6.65 7.54 7.09
CA LEU A 56 5.71 7.10 6.07
C LEU A 56 4.49 6.43 6.70
N ARG A 57 3.27 6.90 6.41
CA ARG A 57 2.09 6.13 6.80
C ARG A 57 1.97 4.90 5.90
N THR A 58 1.91 3.72 6.50
CA THR A 58 1.70 2.43 5.83
C THR A 58 0.40 1.75 6.27
N MET A 59 -0.08 0.76 5.51
CA MET A 59 -1.10 -0.16 6.01
C MET A 59 -0.51 -1.11 7.07
N GLN A 60 -1.37 -1.67 7.93
CA GLN A 60 -0.99 -2.66 8.94
C GLN A 60 -0.74 -4.05 8.31
N VAL A 61 0.16 -4.11 7.33
CA VAL A 61 0.57 -5.33 6.65
C VAL A 61 2.06 -5.56 6.96
N PRO A 62 2.44 -6.64 7.65
CA PRO A 62 3.83 -6.87 8.07
C PRO A 62 4.84 -6.76 6.92
N MET A 63 4.48 -7.28 5.74
CA MET A 63 5.32 -7.21 4.55
C MET A 63 5.56 -5.78 4.06
N HIS A 64 4.55 -4.90 4.15
CA HIS A 64 4.72 -3.50 3.75
C HIS A 64 5.64 -2.77 4.72
N ILE A 65 5.46 -3.00 6.02
CA ILE A 65 6.29 -2.41 7.08
C ILE A 65 7.76 -2.83 6.87
N ALA A 66 8.01 -4.13 6.71
CA ALA A 66 9.35 -4.66 6.50
C ALA A 66 10.02 -4.10 5.22
N TYR A 67 9.26 -3.95 4.13
CA TYR A 67 9.78 -3.34 2.91
C TYR A 67 10.27 -1.89 3.14
N TRP A 68 9.45 -1.05 3.77
CA TRP A 68 9.80 0.35 4.00
C TRP A 68 10.93 0.52 5.03
N GLU A 69 10.96 -0.30 6.08
CA GLU A 69 12.09 -0.35 7.02
C GLU A 69 13.39 -0.77 6.32
N SER A 70 13.33 -1.72 5.39
CA SER A 70 14.52 -2.23 4.68
C SER A 70 15.24 -1.18 3.83
N ILE A 71 14.52 -0.11 3.43
CA ILE A 71 15.08 1.01 2.68
C ILE A 71 15.28 2.26 3.55
N GLY A 72 15.21 2.13 4.87
CA GLY A 72 15.55 3.21 5.82
C GLY A 72 14.40 4.14 6.22
N ALA A 73 13.18 3.91 5.74
CA ALA A 73 12.03 4.69 6.17
C ALA A 73 11.60 4.35 7.61
N ALA A 74 10.85 5.25 8.23
CA ALA A 74 10.21 5.07 9.52
C ALA A 74 8.68 4.89 9.33
N PRO A 75 8.19 3.67 9.03
CA PRO A 75 6.78 3.45 8.78
C PRO A 75 5.93 3.63 10.05
N LEU A 76 4.77 4.26 9.89
CA LEU A 76 3.76 4.47 10.92
C LEU A 76 2.45 3.78 10.47
N PRO A 77 2.22 2.53 10.89
CA PRO A 77 1.06 1.75 10.46
C PRO A 77 -0.25 2.38 10.96
N SER A 78 -1.23 2.55 10.07
CA SER A 78 -2.55 3.06 10.45
C SER A 78 -3.65 2.51 9.55
N LEU A 79 -4.84 2.29 10.11
CA LEU A 79 -6.07 1.98 9.35
C LEU A 79 -6.74 3.23 8.78
N SER A 80 -6.49 4.39 9.39
CA SER A 80 -7.11 5.65 8.95
C SER A 80 -6.56 6.06 7.58
N PRO A 81 -7.38 6.66 6.69
CA PRO A 81 -6.89 7.31 5.48
C PRO A 81 -5.76 8.29 5.86
N GLY A 82 -4.65 8.29 5.11
CA GLY A 82 -3.46 9.07 5.48
C GLY A 82 -3.64 10.60 5.45
N PHE A 83 -4.76 11.10 4.93
CA PHE A 83 -5.01 12.53 4.74
C PHE A 83 -4.89 13.38 6.02
N PRO A 84 -5.53 13.03 7.16
CA PRO A 84 -5.42 13.85 8.36
C PRO A 84 -3.99 13.85 8.92
N SER A 85 -3.27 12.73 8.84
CA SER A 85 -1.89 12.62 9.31
C SER A 85 -0.92 13.42 8.45
N LEU A 86 -1.14 13.48 7.13
CA LEU A 86 -0.41 14.36 6.22
C LEU A 86 -0.69 15.84 6.54
N GLN A 87 -1.96 16.22 6.69
CA GLN A 87 -2.36 17.60 6.97
C GLN A 87 -1.80 18.10 8.32
N GLN A 88 -1.70 17.22 9.31
CA GLN A 88 -1.14 17.53 10.63
C GLN A 88 0.39 17.46 10.68
N GLY A 89 1.06 17.04 9.61
CA GLY A 89 2.51 16.86 9.57
C GLY A 89 3.01 15.73 10.49
N VAL A 90 2.15 14.77 10.83
CA VAL A 90 2.54 13.58 11.61
C VAL A 90 3.38 12.64 10.75
N VAL A 91 3.10 12.60 9.44
CA VAL A 91 3.82 11.82 8.44
C VAL A 91 4.23 12.70 7.27
N ASP A 92 5.35 12.36 6.66
CA ASP A 92 5.93 13.06 5.52
C ASP A 92 5.34 12.56 4.19
N GLY A 93 4.80 11.34 4.17
CA GLY A 93 4.21 10.73 2.99
C GLY A 93 3.24 9.59 3.26
N VAL A 94 2.62 9.12 2.18
CA VAL A 94 1.74 7.95 2.13
C VAL A 94 2.10 7.09 0.91
N GLU A 95 1.85 5.80 1.03
CA GLU A 95 1.97 4.86 -0.08
C GLU A 95 0.59 4.30 -0.41
N ASN A 96 0.11 4.47 -1.65
CA ASN A 96 -1.26 4.13 -2.04
C ASN A 96 -1.46 4.16 -3.57
N PRO A 97 -2.45 3.44 -4.12
CA PRO A 97 -2.79 3.56 -5.53
C PRO A 97 -3.26 4.96 -5.94
N MET A 98 -3.05 5.32 -7.20
CA MET A 98 -3.47 6.64 -7.73
C MET A 98 -4.98 6.88 -7.58
N SER A 99 -5.78 5.82 -7.70
CA SER A 99 -7.24 5.87 -7.56
C SER A 99 -7.69 6.40 -6.20
N CYS A 100 -6.95 6.11 -5.12
CA CYS A 100 -7.27 6.61 -3.78
C CYS A 100 -6.53 7.89 -3.39
N SER A 101 -5.47 8.28 -4.13
CA SER A 101 -4.70 9.51 -3.87
C SER A 101 -5.24 10.76 -4.59
N THR A 102 -6.30 10.62 -5.40
CA THR A 102 -6.79 11.67 -6.33
C THR A 102 -7.96 12.52 -5.82
N ARG A 103 -8.41 12.36 -4.57
CA ARG A 103 -9.21 13.43 -3.95
C ARG A 103 -8.28 14.53 -3.50
N ARG A 104 -8.30 15.64 -4.25
CA ARG A 104 -7.66 16.91 -3.87
C ARG A 104 -7.90 17.17 -2.38
N ALA A 105 -6.80 17.41 -1.67
CA ALA A 105 -6.78 18.26 -0.49
C ALA A 105 -7.39 19.62 -0.81
#